data_AF-A0A832ETN3-F1
#
_entry.id   AF-A0A832ETN3-F1
#
_cell.length_a   1.000
_cell.length_b   1.000
_cell.length_c   1.000
_cell.angle_alpha   90.00
_cell.angle_beta   90.00
_cell.angle_gamma   90.00
#
_symmetry.space_group_name_H-M   'P 1'
#
loop_
_entity.id
_entity.type
_entity.pdbx_description
1 polymer ?
#
loop_
_entity_poly.entity_id
_entity_poly.type
_entity_poly.pdbx_seq_one_letter_code
_entity_poly.pdbx_strand_id
1 'polypeptide(L)'
;MKSGVSKEYRNDRIVVRWEPRLCIHTGNCLRGLPQVFNLSARPWISINAADADKIAEVVMTCPTGALTYERPDSAPSESKTEVVKITERPNGPLFVEGPVKIVAANGAVIKEGNRFSLCRCGHTQNRPFCDGTHKKINFRTTD
;
A
#
# COMPACT_ATOMS: atom_id res chain seq x y z
N MET A 1 10.59 -12.43 -8.03
CA MET A 1 9.43 -12.51 -7.11
C MET A 1 9.74 -11.58 -5.94
N LYS A 2 8.95 -10.52 -5.67
CA LYS A 2 9.18 -9.70 -4.46
C LYS A 2 8.96 -10.61 -3.26
N SER A 3 9.91 -10.69 -2.32
CA SER A 3 9.83 -11.58 -1.15
C SER A 3 8.45 -11.47 -0.52
N GLY A 4 7.67 -12.57 -0.48
CA GLY A 4 6.25 -12.53 -0.12
C GLY A 4 5.96 -12.30 1.36
N VAL A 5 6.98 -12.01 2.17
CA VAL A 5 6.88 -11.90 3.63
C VAL A 5 6.64 -10.44 3.99
N SER A 6 5.50 -10.17 4.63
CA SER A 6 5.22 -8.89 5.27
C SER A 6 6.25 -8.61 6.37
N LYS A 7 6.66 -7.35 6.51
CA LYS A 7 7.63 -6.92 7.53
C LYS A 7 7.05 -5.81 8.39
N GLU A 8 7.39 -5.83 9.66
CA GLU A 8 7.03 -4.79 10.62
C GLU A 8 8.27 -4.00 11.05
N TYR A 9 8.11 -2.69 11.17
CA TYR A 9 9.12 -1.75 11.65
C TYR A 9 8.48 -0.93 12.77
N ARG A 10 9.06 -0.95 13.96
CA ARG A 10 8.40 -0.44 15.18
C ARG A 10 9.34 0.44 16.00
N ASN A 11 8.78 1.48 16.59
CA ASN A 11 9.29 2.15 17.78
C ASN A 11 8.13 2.42 18.76
N ASP A 12 8.38 3.18 19.82
CA ASP A 12 7.40 3.43 20.88
C ASP A 12 6.20 4.28 20.43
N ARG A 13 6.29 4.93 19.26
CA ARG A 13 5.29 5.88 18.76
C ARG A 13 4.54 5.37 17.53
N ILE A 14 5.17 4.54 16.70
CA ILE A 14 4.58 4.07 15.45
C ILE A 14 5.06 2.67 15.07
N VAL A 15 4.15 1.93 14.46
CA VAL A 15 4.39 0.65 13.80
C VAL A 15 4.09 0.82 12.33
N VAL A 16 5.06 0.63 11.45
CA VAL A 16 4.87 0.59 9.99
C VAL A 16 4.94 -0.85 9.53
N ARG A 17 3.89 -1.33 8.86
CA ARG A 17 3.88 -2.63 8.19
C ARG A 17 4.05 -2.45 6.69
N TRP A 18 4.92 -3.27 6.11
CA TRP A 18 5.16 -3.32 4.68
C TRP A 18 4.77 -4.69 4.12
N GLU A 19 3.81 -4.69 3.20
CA GLU A 19 3.37 -5.87 2.47
C GLU A 19 3.82 -5.78 1.00
N PRO A 20 5.00 -6.34 0.66
CA PRO A 20 5.62 -6.16 -0.66
C PRO A 20 4.76 -6.64 -1.84
N ARG A 21 3.88 -7.62 -1.61
CA ARG A 21 2.96 -8.15 -2.64
C ARG A 21 1.94 -7.11 -3.11
N LEU A 22 1.57 -6.16 -2.26
CA LEU A 22 0.65 -5.08 -2.61
C LEU A 22 1.36 -3.86 -3.23
N CYS A 23 2.69 -3.81 -3.20
CA CYS A 23 3.42 -2.63 -3.65
C CYS A 23 3.53 -2.61 -5.18
N ILE A 24 2.97 -1.58 -5.83
CA ILE A 24 3.15 -1.33 -7.28
C ILE A 24 4.26 -0.31 -7.59
N HIS A 25 5.05 0.08 -6.58
CA HIS A 25 6.12 1.09 -6.67
C HIS A 25 5.64 2.42 -7.28
N THR A 26 4.63 3.06 -6.66
CA THR A 26 4.29 4.45 -7.00
C THR A 26 5.42 5.42 -6.65
N GLY A 27 6.23 5.07 -5.64
CA GLY A 27 7.40 5.84 -5.22
C GLY A 27 7.07 6.99 -4.25
N ASN A 28 5.84 7.09 -3.78
CA ASN A 28 5.42 8.19 -2.89
C ASN A 28 6.18 8.17 -1.56
N CYS A 29 6.42 6.99 -0.98
CA CYS A 29 7.20 6.84 0.25
C CYS A 29 8.64 7.33 0.10
N LEU A 30 9.31 6.94 -0.99
CA LEU A 30 10.71 7.33 -1.27
C LEU A 30 10.85 8.83 -1.49
N ARG A 31 9.88 9.44 -2.18
CA ARG A 31 9.88 10.89 -2.43
C ARG A 31 9.46 11.71 -1.20
N GLY A 32 8.54 11.19 -0.39
CA GLY A 32 7.98 11.89 0.76
C GLY A 32 8.90 11.92 1.97
N LEU A 33 9.65 10.84 2.25
CA LEU A 33 10.51 10.77 3.42
C LEU A 33 11.75 9.88 3.17
N PRO A 34 12.69 10.29 2.31
CA PRO A 34 13.83 9.47 1.88
C PRO A 34 14.78 9.06 3.01
N GLN A 35 14.81 9.81 4.12
CA GLN A 35 15.57 9.44 5.31
C GLN A 35 14.96 8.25 6.07
N VAL A 36 13.66 8.01 5.93
CA VAL A 36 12.96 6.85 6.50
C VAL A 36 12.87 5.73 5.46
N PHE A 37 12.46 6.01 4.23
CA PHE A 37 12.28 5.02 3.16
C PHE A 37 13.43 5.09 2.16
N ASN A 38 14.42 4.21 2.31
CA ASN A 38 15.66 4.23 1.53
C ASN A 38 16.00 2.84 0.97
N LEU A 39 15.93 2.69 -0.36
CA LEU A 39 16.21 1.42 -1.04
C LEU A 39 17.67 0.95 -0.93
N SER A 40 18.60 1.86 -0.64
CA SER A 40 20.02 1.55 -0.44
C SER A 40 20.33 1.12 0.99
N ALA A 41 19.46 1.43 1.95
CA ALA A 41 19.63 1.06 3.35
C ALA A 41 19.15 -0.37 3.66
N ARG A 42 19.70 -0.97 4.71
CA ARG A 42 19.27 -2.26 5.26
C ARG A 42 19.17 -2.14 6.79
N PRO A 43 17.96 -2.16 7.38
CA PRO A 43 16.65 -2.20 6.73
C PRO A 43 16.38 -0.97 5.84
N TRP A 44 15.48 -1.12 4.85
CA TRP A 44 15.10 -0.02 3.95
C TRP A 44 14.11 0.96 4.57
N ILE A 45 13.53 0.62 5.72
CA ILE A 45 12.71 1.49 6.57
C ILE A 45 13.49 1.74 7.86
N SER A 46 13.96 2.98 8.05
CA SER A 46 14.59 3.46 9.27
C SER A 46 13.55 4.16 10.14
N ILE A 47 12.83 3.38 10.96
CA ILE A 47 11.65 3.85 11.72
C ILE A 47 11.93 5.00 12.70
N ASN A 48 13.19 5.19 13.10
CA ASN A 48 13.62 6.25 14.02
C ASN A 48 14.21 7.48 13.32
N ALA A 49 14.20 7.53 11.98
CA ALA A 49 14.81 8.62 11.22
C ALA A 49 13.91 9.87 11.05
N ALA A 50 12.67 9.84 11.58
CA ALA A 50 11.76 10.99 11.58
C ALA A 50 10.69 10.84 12.68
N ASP A 51 9.98 11.94 12.94
CA ASP A 51 8.81 11.94 13.82
C ASP A 51 7.72 11.00 13.31
N ALA A 52 7.04 10.33 14.24
CA ALA A 52 6.00 9.36 13.94
C ALA A 52 4.86 9.94 13.08
N ASP A 53 4.55 11.23 13.25
CA ASP A 53 3.49 11.91 12.49
C ASP A 53 3.89 12.13 11.03
N LYS A 54 5.14 12.51 10.77
CA LYS A 54 5.68 12.62 9.40
C LYS A 54 5.74 11.26 8.70
N ILE A 55 6.07 10.21 9.46
CA ILE A 55 6.06 8.83 8.95
C ILE A 55 4.62 8.44 8.58
N ALA A 56 3.66 8.68 9.48
CA ALA A 56 2.25 8.39 9.24
C ALA A 56 1.71 9.13 8.00
N GLU A 57 1.99 10.43 7.87
CA GLU A 57 1.60 11.24 6.71
C GLU A 57 2.11 10.63 5.40
N VAL A 58 3.38 10.25 5.35
CA VAL A 58 3.98 9.68 4.13
C VAL A 58 3.49 8.25 3.88
N VAL A 59 3.26 7.44 4.91
CA VAL A 59 2.59 6.14 4.76
C VAL A 59 1.19 6.32 4.16
N MET A 60 0.45 7.36 4.56
CA MET A 60 -0.88 7.63 4.03
C MET A 60 -0.91 7.94 2.53
N THR A 61 0.21 8.37 1.96
CA THR A 61 0.34 8.58 0.50
C THR A 61 0.48 7.28 -0.29
N CYS A 62 0.58 6.11 0.36
CA CYS A 62 0.61 4.80 -0.31
C CYS A 62 -0.81 4.41 -0.78
N PRO A 63 -1.11 4.43 -2.09
CA PRO A 63 -2.48 4.18 -2.54
C PRO A 63 -2.86 2.70 -2.56
N THR A 64 -1.93 1.79 -2.27
CA THR A 64 -2.14 0.35 -2.44
C THR A 64 -2.31 -0.42 -1.14
N GLY A 65 -2.16 0.25 0.01
CA GLY A 65 -2.10 -0.41 1.31
C GLY A 65 -0.84 -1.28 1.50
N ALA A 66 0.15 -1.16 0.61
CA ALA A 66 1.43 -1.86 0.80
C ALA A 66 2.23 -1.33 1.98
N LEU A 67 1.98 -0.08 2.37
CA LEU A 67 2.40 0.47 3.64
C LEU A 67 1.14 0.79 4.43
N THR A 68 1.13 0.37 5.69
CA THR A 68 0.12 0.73 6.68
C THR A 68 0.80 1.09 7.99
N TYR A 69 0.09 1.77 8.89
CA TYR A 69 0.63 2.05 10.22
C TYR A 69 -0.37 1.94 11.35
N GLU A 70 0.16 1.69 12.55
CA GLU A 70 -0.54 1.77 13.83
C GLU A 70 0.19 2.74 14.76
N ARG A 71 -0.54 3.29 15.74
CA ARG A 71 -0.05 4.27 16.71
C ARG A 71 -0.18 3.71 18.13
N PRO A 72 0.86 3.03 18.66
CA PRO A 72 0.88 2.55 20.05
C PRO A 72 0.75 3.67 21.09
N ASP A 73 1.10 4.90 20.72
CA ASP A 73 1.02 6.09 21.56
C ASP A 73 -0.39 6.71 21.63
N SER A 74 -1.42 6.00 21.14
CA SER A 74 -2.82 6.46 21.08
C SER A 74 -3.06 7.68 20.20
N ALA A 75 -2.07 8.13 19.42
CA ALA A 75 -2.29 9.14 18.39
C ALA A 75 -3.20 8.59 17.26
N PRO A 76 -3.82 9.45 16.44
CA PRO A 76 -4.70 9.00 15.37
C PRO A 76 -4.02 8.01 14.39
N SER A 77 -4.61 6.82 14.25
CA SER A 77 -4.23 5.84 13.23
C SER A 77 -4.94 6.13 11.90
N GLU A 78 -4.85 5.22 10.92
CA GLU A 78 -5.54 5.36 9.65
C GLU A 78 -7.04 5.56 9.87
N SER A 79 -7.55 6.76 9.52
CA SER A 79 -8.97 7.05 9.58
C SER A 79 -9.74 6.12 8.65
N LYS A 80 -10.79 5.49 9.18
CA LYS A 80 -11.78 4.78 8.37
C LYS A 80 -12.71 5.84 7.76
N THR A 81 -12.60 6.07 6.46
CA THR A 81 -13.65 6.79 5.73
C THR A 81 -14.93 5.95 5.77
N GLU A 82 -16.09 6.58 5.95
CA GLU A 82 -17.38 5.89 5.90
C GLU A 82 -17.76 5.52 4.46
N VAL A 83 -17.25 6.26 3.48
CA VAL A 83 -17.50 6.04 2.07
C VAL A 83 -16.34 5.29 1.45
N VAL A 84 -16.65 4.17 0.78
CA VAL A 84 -15.70 3.48 -0.08
C VAL A 84 -15.61 4.23 -1.41
N LYS A 85 -14.43 4.72 -1.74
CA LYS A 85 -14.11 5.38 -3.01
C LYS A 85 -13.30 4.43 -3.88
N ILE A 86 -13.75 4.23 -5.12
CA ILE A 86 -13.01 3.50 -6.14
C ILE A 86 -12.64 4.49 -7.24
N THR A 87 -11.35 4.62 -7.53
CA THR A 87 -10.84 5.55 -8.55
C THR A 87 -10.07 4.79 -9.60
N GLU A 88 -10.40 5.02 -10.87
CA GLU A 88 -9.60 4.51 -11.97
C GLU A 88 -8.28 5.26 -12.07
N ARG A 89 -7.18 4.52 -12.16
CA ARG A 89 -5.92 5.11 -12.62
C ARG A 89 -5.83 4.98 -14.14
N PRO A 90 -5.58 6.08 -14.88
CA PRO A 90 -5.34 6.01 -16.32
C PRO A 90 -4.30 4.95 -16.65
N ASN A 91 -4.62 4.07 -17.61
CA ASN A 91 -3.72 2.99 -18.05
C ASN A 91 -3.27 2.05 -16.90
N GLY A 92 -4.05 1.97 -15.82
CA GLY A 92 -3.62 1.40 -14.54
C GLY A 92 -4.72 0.71 -13.74
N PRO A 93 -4.43 0.35 -12.47
CA PRO A 93 -5.35 -0.34 -11.59
C PRO A 93 -6.56 0.50 -11.17
N LEU A 94 -7.52 -0.15 -10.51
CA LEU A 94 -8.50 0.53 -9.67
C LEU A 94 -7.88 0.74 -8.29
N PHE A 95 -7.84 1.98 -7.80
CA PHE A 95 -7.54 2.26 -6.40
C PHE A 95 -8.81 2.21 -5.59
N VAL A 96 -8.78 1.47 -4.48
CA VAL A 96 -9.87 1.37 -3.53
C VAL A 96 -9.42 2.03 -2.24
N GLU A 97 -10.22 2.97 -1.73
CA GLU A 97 -10.02 3.70 -0.49
C GLU A 97 -11.27 3.55 0.38
N GLY A 98 -11.10 3.10 1.62
CA GLY A 98 -12.17 2.83 2.58
C GLY A 98 -12.21 1.39 3.07
N PRO A 99 -12.98 1.12 4.14
CA PRO A 99 -13.03 -0.19 4.78
C PRO A 99 -13.64 -1.21 3.82
N VAL A 100 -12.80 -2.11 3.30
CA VAL A 100 -13.21 -3.09 2.32
C VAL A 100 -12.67 -4.48 2.64
N LYS A 101 -13.50 -5.47 2.37
CA LYS A 101 -13.18 -6.89 2.41
C LYS A 101 -13.16 -7.42 0.98
N ILE A 102 -12.03 -7.99 0.57
CA ILE A 102 -11.88 -8.69 -0.69
C ILE A 102 -12.17 -10.16 -0.45
N VAL A 103 -13.17 -10.69 -1.14
CA VAL A 103 -13.61 -12.09 -1.04
C VAL A 103 -13.36 -12.85 -2.34
N ALA A 104 -13.03 -14.13 -2.23
CA ALA A 104 -12.99 -15.06 -3.33
C ALA A 104 -14.41 -15.51 -3.73
N ALA A 105 -14.54 -16.12 -4.90
CA ALA A 105 -15.83 -16.61 -5.41
C ALA A 105 -16.49 -17.66 -4.50
N ASN A 106 -15.71 -18.40 -3.72
CA ASN A 106 -16.20 -19.36 -2.73
C ASN A 106 -16.53 -18.73 -1.36
N GLY A 107 -16.51 -17.40 -1.25
CA GLY A 107 -16.77 -16.66 -0.01
C GLY A 107 -15.58 -16.53 0.94
N ALA A 108 -14.43 -17.16 0.65
CA ALA A 108 -13.25 -17.04 1.49
C ALA A 108 -12.71 -15.60 1.46
N VAL A 109 -12.36 -15.05 2.63
CA VAL A 109 -11.73 -13.73 2.71
C VAL A 109 -10.30 -13.82 2.19
N ILE A 110 -10.00 -13.04 1.15
CA ILE A 110 -8.66 -12.87 0.61
C ILE A 110 -7.88 -11.88 1.47
N LYS A 111 -8.48 -10.71 1.73
CA LYS A 111 -7.88 -9.65 2.55
C LYS A 111 -8.91 -8.61 3.00
N GLU A 112 -8.65 -8.00 4.15
CA GLU A 112 -9.38 -6.84 4.67
C GLU A 112 -8.42 -5.67 4.87
N GLY A 113 -8.89 -4.44 4.64
CA GLY A 113 -8.06 -3.25 4.82
C GLY A 113 -8.75 -1.98 4.30
N ASN A 114 -8.03 -0.87 4.37
CA ASN A 114 -8.56 0.45 3.98
C ASN A 114 -8.09 0.90 2.58
N ARG A 115 -7.06 0.27 2.03
CA ARG A 115 -6.49 0.65 0.73
C ARG A 115 -6.02 -0.56 -0.05
N PHE A 116 -6.41 -0.63 -1.31
CA PHE A 116 -5.93 -1.65 -2.24
C PHE A 116 -5.78 -1.09 -3.64
N SER A 117 -4.91 -1.70 -4.43
CA SER A 117 -4.92 -1.55 -5.89
C SER A 117 -5.36 -2.86 -6.53
N LEU A 118 -6.50 -2.87 -7.21
CA LEU A 118 -7.02 -4.04 -7.91
C LEU A 118 -6.58 -4.04 -9.37
N CYS A 119 -6.30 -5.23 -9.91
CA CYS A 119 -5.90 -5.37 -11.30
C CYS A 119 -7.06 -5.03 -12.24
N ARG A 120 -6.82 -4.11 -13.17
CA ARG A 120 -7.76 -3.76 -14.25
C ARG A 120 -7.31 -4.29 -15.61
N CYS A 121 -6.03 -4.62 -15.79
CA CYS A 121 -5.48 -5.03 -17.07
C CYS A 121 -5.62 -6.53 -17.39
N GLY A 122 -6.11 -7.36 -16.47
CA GLY A 122 -6.28 -8.82 -16.67
C GLY A 122 -5.01 -9.68 -16.57
N HIS A 123 -3.81 -9.09 -16.59
CA HIS A 123 -2.54 -9.82 -16.68
C HIS A 123 -1.76 -9.95 -15.36
N THR A 124 -2.34 -9.60 -14.21
CA THR A 124 -1.61 -9.76 -12.94
C THR A 124 -1.32 -11.22 -12.60
N GLN A 125 -0.17 -11.47 -11.99
CA GLN A 125 0.20 -12.74 -11.36
C GLN A 125 -0.10 -12.76 -9.85
N ASN A 126 -0.70 -11.69 -9.30
CA ASN A 126 -1.06 -11.54 -7.89
C ASN A 126 -2.55 -11.25 -7.71
N ARG A 127 -3.41 -12.01 -8.41
CA ARG A 127 -4.87 -11.78 -8.41
C ARG A 127 -5.44 -11.77 -6.99
N PRO A 128 -6.39 -10.88 -6.67
CA PRO A 128 -6.99 -9.86 -7.54
C PRO A 128 -6.21 -8.53 -7.56
N PHE A 129 -5.08 -8.45 -6.86
CA PHE A 129 -4.30 -7.22 -6.71
C PHE A 129 -3.50 -6.87 -7.95
N CYS A 130 -3.24 -5.59 -8.17
CA CYS A 130 -2.29 -5.14 -9.16
C CYS A 130 -0.85 -5.37 -8.69
N ASP A 131 -0.01 -5.94 -9.56
CA ASP A 131 1.43 -6.15 -9.33
C ASP A 131 2.33 -5.22 -10.17
N GLY A 132 1.72 -4.33 -10.96
CA GLY A 132 2.40 -3.42 -11.88
C GLY A 132 2.55 -3.93 -13.31
N THR A 133 2.06 -5.13 -13.64
CA THR A 133 2.16 -5.72 -14.99
C THR A 133 1.56 -4.84 -16.08
N HIS A 134 0.53 -4.03 -15.78
CA HIS A 134 -0.07 -3.06 -16.71
C HIS A 134 0.97 -2.15 -17.39
N LYS A 135 2.04 -1.76 -16.68
CA LYS A 135 3.13 -0.96 -17.26
C LYS A 135 3.94 -1.76 -18.30
N LYS A 136 4.19 -3.04 -18.03
CA LYS A 136 5.02 -3.91 -18.87
C LYS A 136 4.34 -4.26 -20.18
N ILE A 137 3.02 -4.45 -20.14
CA ILE A 137 2.21 -4.80 -21.31
C ILE A 137 1.66 -3.57 -22.04
N ASN A 138 2.04 -2.36 -21.60
CA ASN A 138 1.54 -1.12 -22.17
C ASN A 138 0.00 -1.06 -22.21
N PHE A 139 -0.67 -1.47 -21.12
CA PHE A 139 -2.13 -1.43 -21.04
C PHE A 139 -2.63 -0.01 -21.29
N ARG A 140 -3.64 0.16 -22.17
CA ARG A 140 -4.23 1.45 -22.49
C ARG A 140 -5.74 1.43 -22.27
N THR A 141 -6.25 2.54 -21.75
CA THR A 141 -7.69 2.83 -21.68
C THR A 141 -8.04 3.94 -22.65
N THR A 142 -9.23 3.85 -23.25
CA THR A 142 -9.68 4.75 -24.33
C THR A 142 -10.54 5.90 -23.78
N ASP A 143 -10.19 6.39 -22.61
CA ASP A 143 -10.94 7.45 -21.93
C ASP A 143 -10.91 8.74 -22.77
#